data_AF-A0A1I2HZG2-F1
#
_entry.id   AF-A0A1I2HZG2-F1
#
_cell.length_a   1.000
_cell.length_b   1.000
_cell.length_c   1.000
_cell.angle_alpha   90.00
_cell.angle_beta   90.00
_cell.angle_gamma   90.00
#
_symmetry.space_group_name_H-M   'P 1'
#
loop_
_entity.id
_entity.type
_entity.pdbx_description
1 polymer ?
#
loop_
_entity_poly.entity_id
_entity_poly.type
_entity_poly.pdbx_seq_one_letter_code
_entity_poly.pdbx_strand_id
1 'polypeptide(L)'
;MVFDTNLVIQYVRQKRTLPARAILPVAVVGEIKAFALKADWGSQKLAFVENLLKKCPIMEVTAALTDTYALVDAYSQGKLKFQPLPPGLSARNMGKNDLWIATTALYFDQELHTADNDFDHLSALGLRLVKTGI
;
A
#
# COMPACT_ATOMS: atom_id res chain seq x y z
N MET A 1 -0.84 -11.06 -2.70
CA MET A 1 -1.28 -10.27 -1.52
C MET A 1 -0.37 -9.06 -1.44
N VAL A 2 -0.85 -7.89 -1.84
CA VAL A 2 -0.12 -6.63 -1.70
C VAL A 2 -0.24 -6.16 -0.25
N PHE A 3 0.86 -5.75 0.36
CA PHE A 3 0.87 -5.22 1.72
C PHE A 3 1.11 -3.72 1.69
N ASP A 4 0.42 -2.95 2.53
CA ASP A 4 0.71 -1.54 2.73
C ASP A 4 1.91 -1.33 3.68
N THR A 5 2.36 -0.08 3.77
CA THR A 5 3.52 0.28 4.58
C THR A 5 3.29 0.04 6.07
N ASN A 6 2.12 0.42 6.58
CA ASN A 6 1.83 0.35 8.01
C ASN A 6 1.78 -1.11 8.50
N LEU A 7 1.19 -2.01 7.72
CA LEU A 7 1.20 -3.43 8.03
C LEU A 7 2.62 -4.00 8.01
N VAL A 8 3.45 -3.67 7.01
CA VAL A 8 4.84 -4.17 6.98
C VAL A 8 5.65 -3.64 8.16
N ILE A 9 5.47 -2.37 8.55
CA ILE A 9 6.12 -1.81 9.75
C ILE A 9 5.71 -2.58 11.01
N GLN A 10 4.44 -2.99 11.15
CA GLN A 10 4.00 -3.81 12.28
C GLN A 10 4.74 -5.15 12.32
N TYR A 11 4.86 -5.87 11.20
CA TYR A 11 5.67 -7.10 11.12
C TYR A 11 7.12 -6.87 11.55
N VAL A 12 7.73 -5.77 11.09
CA VAL A 12 9.10 -5.40 11.47
C VAL A 12 9.21 -5.13 12.97
N ARG A 13 8.26 -4.40 13.57
CA ARG A 13 8.24 -4.12 15.01
C ARG A 13 8.09 -5.40 15.84
N GLN A 14 7.27 -6.33 15.39
CA GLN A 14 7.04 -7.63 16.03
C GLN A 14 8.14 -8.67 15.72
N LYS A 15 9.15 -8.32 14.90
CA LYS A 15 10.19 -9.25 14.42
C LYS A 15 9.62 -10.51 13.76
N ARG A 16 8.48 -10.37 13.07
CA ARG A 16 7.80 -11.45 12.34
C ARG A 16 8.15 -11.40 10.86
N THR A 17 8.20 -12.56 10.22
CA THR A 17 8.32 -12.66 8.76
C THR A 17 6.98 -12.36 8.10
N LEU A 18 7.02 -11.71 6.93
CA LEU A 18 5.83 -11.58 6.09
C LEU A 18 5.35 -12.96 5.58
N PRO A 19 4.06 -13.12 5.28
CA PRO A 19 3.55 -14.34 4.65
C PRO A 19 4.23 -14.63 3.31
N ALA A 20 4.37 -15.91 2.95
CA ALA A 20 5.17 -16.34 1.79
C ALA A 20 4.74 -15.76 0.43
N ARG A 21 3.48 -15.32 0.28
CA ARG A 21 2.92 -14.71 -0.94
C ARG A 21 2.73 -13.19 -0.82
N ALA A 22 3.40 -12.56 0.15
CA ALA A 22 3.40 -11.11 0.29
C ALA A 22 4.17 -10.47 -0.87
N ILE A 23 3.60 -9.41 -1.43
CA ILE A 23 4.15 -8.61 -2.51
C ILE A 23 4.25 -7.18 -2.02
N LEU A 24 5.36 -6.52 -2.33
CA LEU A 24 5.64 -5.16 -1.87
C LEU A 24 5.69 -4.20 -3.06
N PRO A 25 4.79 -3.20 -3.15
CA PRO A 25 4.98 -2.09 -4.06
C PRO A 25 6.29 -1.37 -3.75
N VAL A 26 7.01 -0.88 -4.76
CA VAL A 26 8.26 -0.14 -4.56
C VAL A 26 8.09 1.09 -3.66
N ALA A 27 6.89 1.70 -3.66
CA ALA A 27 6.52 2.77 -2.73
C ALA A 27 6.66 2.32 -1.26
N VAL A 28 6.17 1.13 -0.91
CA VAL A 28 6.29 0.54 0.45
C VAL A 28 7.75 0.31 0.81
N VAL A 29 8.54 -0.21 -0.13
CA VAL A 29 9.98 -0.42 0.06
C VAL A 29 10.69 0.91 0.36
N GLY A 30 10.35 1.96 -0.39
CA GLY A 30 10.87 3.32 -0.18
C GLY A 30 10.49 3.88 1.18
N GLU A 31 9.23 3.74 1.59
CA GLU A 31 8.74 4.23 2.89
C GLU A 31 9.39 3.49 4.06
N ILE A 32 9.56 2.17 3.98
CA ILE A 32 10.23 1.40 5.03
C ILE A 32 11.69 1.84 5.18
N LYS A 33 12.42 2.04 4.07
CA LYS A 33 13.80 2.55 4.10
C LYS A 33 13.86 3.96 4.68
N ALA A 34 12.96 4.84 4.27
CA ALA A 34 12.88 6.20 4.80
C ALA A 34 12.55 6.20 6.30
N PHE A 35 11.64 5.33 6.74
CA PHE A 35 11.30 5.15 8.16
C PHE A 35 12.51 4.68 8.95
N ALA A 36 13.25 3.69 8.43
CA ALA A 36 14.44 3.14 9.08
C ALA A 36 15.54 4.21 9.27
N LEU A 37 15.76 5.06 8.25
CA LEU A 37 16.71 6.17 8.32
C LEU A 37 16.28 7.23 9.35
N LYS A 38 15.00 7.62 9.36
CA LYS A 38 14.46 8.64 10.29
C LYS A 38 14.46 8.16 11.74
N ALA A 39 14.25 6.87 11.96
CA ALA A 39 14.13 6.27 13.28
C ALA A 39 15.48 5.80 13.87
N ASP A 40 16.60 6.11 13.22
CA ASP A 40 17.96 5.73 13.61
C ASP A 40 18.08 4.25 13.99
N TRP A 41 17.55 3.38 13.12
CA TRP A 41 17.56 1.94 13.38
C TRP A 41 18.99 1.39 13.34
N GLY A 42 19.42 0.77 14.44
CA GLY A 42 20.72 0.10 14.51
C GLY A 42 20.86 -1.06 13.52
N SER A 43 22.11 -1.46 13.27
CA SER A 43 22.53 -2.43 12.25
C SER A 43 21.73 -3.74 12.26
N GLN A 44 21.41 -4.28 13.44
CA GLN A 44 20.63 -5.52 13.56
C GLN A 44 19.21 -5.39 12.97
N LYS A 45 18.56 -4.25 13.19
CA LYS A 45 17.19 -4.00 12.70
C LYS A 45 17.19 -3.68 11.20
N LEU A 46 18.21 -2.95 10.72
CA LEU A 46 18.42 -2.75 9.28
C LEU A 46 18.64 -4.08 8.55
N ALA A 47 19.50 -4.94 9.08
CA ALA A 47 19.73 -6.27 8.50
C ALA A 47 18.46 -7.12 8.45
N PHE A 48 17.61 -7.04 9.48
CA PHE A 48 16.30 -7.71 9.47
C PHE A 48 15.40 -7.19 8.33
N VAL A 49 15.29 -5.86 8.19
CA VAL A 49 14.49 -5.22 7.15
C VAL A 49 15.00 -5.61 5.77
N GLU A 50 16.30 -5.53 5.53
CA GLU A 50 16.90 -5.93 4.25
C GLU A 50 16.61 -7.39 3.91
N ASN A 51 16.73 -8.29 4.89
CA ASN A 51 16.42 -9.70 4.70
C ASN A 51 14.93 -9.95 4.44
N LEU A 52 14.03 -9.18 5.06
CA LEU A 52 12.60 -9.25 4.80
C LEU A 52 12.27 -8.76 3.38
N LEU A 53 12.85 -7.63 2.97
CA LEU A 53 12.64 -7.05 1.64
C LEU A 53 13.17 -7.97 0.53
N LYS A 54 14.35 -8.59 0.71
CA LYS A 54 14.96 -9.52 -0.26
C LYS A 54 14.12 -10.78 -0.53
N LYS A 55 13.23 -11.15 0.38
CA LYS A 55 12.39 -12.35 0.28
C LYS A 55 11.05 -12.11 -0.42
N CYS A 56 10.68 -10.84 -0.66
CA CYS A 56 9.39 -10.48 -1.23
C CYS A 56 9.56 -10.03 -2.68
N PRO A 57 8.70 -10.46 -3.61
CA PRO A 57 8.58 -9.82 -4.92
C PRO A 57 8.28 -8.34 -4.75
N ILE A 58 9.02 -7.49 -5.47
CA ILE A 58 8.82 -6.04 -5.50
C ILE A 58 8.10 -5.68 -6.80
N MET A 59 7.00 -4.94 -6.71
CA MET A 59 6.29 -4.40 -7.86
C MET A 59 6.73 -2.97 -8.14
N GLU A 60 7.32 -2.75 -9.30
CA GLU A 60 7.77 -1.44 -9.76
C GLU A 60 6.60 -0.57 -10.25
N VAL A 61 6.74 0.75 -10.08
CA VAL A 61 5.84 1.71 -10.74
C VAL A 61 6.28 1.86 -12.19
N THR A 62 5.36 1.62 -13.12
CA THR A 62 5.60 1.76 -14.56
C THR A 62 4.56 2.69 -15.19
N ALA A 63 4.81 3.14 -16.42
CA ALA A 63 3.86 3.96 -17.17
C ALA A 63 2.49 3.27 -17.33
N ALA A 64 2.43 1.94 -17.33
CA ALA A 64 1.17 1.20 -17.47
C ALA A 64 0.21 1.41 -16.28
N LEU A 65 0.71 1.84 -15.12
CA LEU A 65 -0.11 2.09 -13.93
C LEU A 65 -0.75 3.49 -13.92
N THR A 66 -0.35 4.42 -14.80
CA THR A 66 -0.71 5.84 -14.68
C THR A 66 -2.20 6.09 -14.84
N ASP A 67 -2.87 5.35 -15.73
CA ASP A 67 -4.32 5.51 -15.94
C ASP A 67 -5.11 5.01 -14.73
N THR A 68 -4.67 3.91 -14.13
CA THR A 68 -5.26 3.40 -12.88
C THR A 68 -4.98 4.35 -11.71
N TYR A 69 -3.79 4.93 -11.65
CA TYR A 69 -3.46 5.95 -10.66
C TYR A 69 -4.37 7.18 -10.77
N ALA A 70 -4.52 7.71 -11.99
CA ALA A 70 -5.38 8.87 -12.23
C ALA A 70 -6.83 8.59 -11.85
N LEU A 71 -7.33 7.38 -12.15
CA LEU A 71 -8.65 6.92 -11.73
C LEU A 71 -8.79 6.90 -10.21
N VAL A 72 -7.84 6.27 -9.50
CA VAL A 72 -7.84 6.13 -8.04
C VAL A 72 -7.79 7.50 -7.35
N ASP A 73 -6.93 8.42 -7.80
CA ASP A 73 -6.81 9.77 -7.25
C ASP A 73 -8.08 10.59 -7.51
N ALA A 74 -8.57 10.63 -8.76
CA ALA A 74 -9.77 11.38 -9.12
C ALA A 74 -11.02 10.88 -8.36
N TYR A 75 -11.14 9.55 -8.21
CA TYR A 75 -12.22 8.94 -7.43
C TYR A 75 -12.10 9.28 -5.94
N SER A 76 -10.91 9.14 -5.35
CA SER A 76 -10.65 9.48 -3.94
C SER A 76 -10.96 10.94 -3.64
N GLN A 77 -10.71 11.84 -4.59
CA GLN A 77 -11.03 13.25 -4.50
C GLN A 77 -12.53 13.57 -4.72
N GLY A 78 -13.36 12.59 -5.04
CA GLY A 78 -14.77 12.78 -5.38
C GLY A 78 -14.99 13.56 -6.68
N LYS A 79 -13.98 13.58 -7.57
CA LYS A 79 -13.97 14.37 -8.81
C LYS A 79 -14.26 13.53 -10.06
N LEU A 80 -14.49 12.24 -9.91
CA LEU A 80 -14.80 11.34 -11.00
C LEU A 80 -16.29 11.43 -11.36
N LYS A 81 -16.63 12.15 -12.43
CA LYS A 81 -18.01 12.48 -12.81
C LYS A 81 -18.90 11.25 -13.05
N PHE A 82 -18.38 10.23 -13.71
CA PHE A 82 -19.15 9.06 -14.13
C PHE A 82 -19.21 7.96 -13.05
N GLN A 83 -18.47 8.12 -11.95
CA GLN A 83 -18.46 7.20 -10.83
C GLN A 83 -18.21 8.02 -9.55
N PRO A 84 -19.22 8.78 -9.10
CA PRO A 84 -19.09 9.62 -7.92
C PRO A 84 -18.93 8.77 -6.65
N LEU A 85 -18.46 9.41 -5.58
CA LEU A 85 -18.45 8.78 -4.26
C LEU A 85 -19.89 8.45 -3.84
N PRO A 86 -20.14 7.27 -3.22
CA PRO A 86 -21.45 6.94 -2.68
C PRO A 86 -21.95 7.96 -1.65
N PRO A 87 -23.28 8.11 -1.50
CA PRO A 87 -23.85 8.99 -0.47
C PRO A 87 -23.29 8.68 0.92
N GLY A 88 -22.88 9.73 1.65
CA GLY A 88 -22.29 9.60 2.98
C GLY A 88 -20.77 9.44 3.02
N LEU A 89 -20.10 9.26 1.88
CA LEU A 89 -18.64 9.32 1.78
C LEU A 89 -18.16 10.71 1.37
N SER A 90 -17.13 11.20 2.03
CA SER A 90 -16.45 12.45 1.69
C SER A 90 -15.21 12.18 0.83
N ALA A 91 -14.78 13.21 0.09
CA ALA A 91 -13.47 13.19 -0.56
C ALA A 91 -12.36 12.91 0.46
N ARG A 92 -11.33 12.18 0.02
CA ARG A 92 -10.18 11.77 0.81
C ARG A 92 -8.88 12.20 0.13
N ASN A 93 -8.08 12.93 0.89
CA ASN A 93 -6.71 13.26 0.51
C ASN A 93 -5.80 12.11 0.90
N MET A 94 -5.57 11.19 -0.03
CA MET A 94 -4.67 10.06 0.18
C MET A 94 -3.21 10.49 0.07
N GLY A 95 -2.32 9.83 0.81
CA GLY A 95 -0.88 9.95 0.63
C GLY A 95 -0.49 9.55 -0.79
N LYS A 96 0.55 10.19 -1.35
CA LYS A 96 1.00 9.86 -2.72
C LYS A 96 1.51 8.43 -2.84
N ASN A 97 2.09 7.89 -1.77
CA ASN A 97 2.52 6.50 -1.72
C ASN A 97 1.31 5.56 -1.58
N ASP A 98 0.31 5.90 -0.77
CA ASP A 98 -0.93 5.12 -0.65
C ASP A 98 -1.67 5.01 -1.98
N LEU A 99 -1.70 6.10 -2.77
CA LEU A 99 -2.25 6.06 -4.13
C LEU A 99 -1.50 5.04 -4.99
N TRP A 100 -0.17 5.01 -4.97
CA TRP A 100 0.61 4.01 -5.72
C TRP A 100 0.40 2.58 -5.22
N ILE A 101 0.27 2.38 -3.90
CA ILE A 101 -0.02 1.08 -3.29
C ILE A 101 -1.38 0.56 -3.76
N ALA A 102 -2.42 1.38 -3.64
CA ALA A 102 -3.77 1.03 -4.08
C ALA A 102 -3.83 0.80 -5.60
N THR A 103 -3.16 1.64 -6.37
CA THR A 103 -3.04 1.51 -7.84
C THR A 103 -2.41 0.18 -8.21
N THR A 104 -1.31 -0.18 -7.55
CA THR A 104 -0.59 -1.43 -7.81
C THR A 104 -1.49 -2.63 -7.53
N ALA A 105 -2.17 -2.64 -6.38
CA ALA A 105 -3.09 -3.71 -6.02
C ALA A 105 -4.26 -3.81 -7.01
N LEU A 106 -4.87 -2.68 -7.38
CA LEU A 106 -6.00 -2.63 -8.31
C LEU A 106 -5.61 -3.08 -9.73
N TYR A 107 -4.49 -2.55 -10.26
CA TYR A 107 -4.02 -2.84 -11.62
C TYR A 107 -3.69 -4.32 -11.83
N PHE A 108 -3.02 -4.94 -10.86
CA PHE A 108 -2.62 -6.35 -10.93
C PHE A 108 -3.69 -7.31 -10.39
N ASP A 109 -4.89 -6.82 -10.11
CA ASP A 109 -5.99 -7.58 -9.54
C ASP A 109 -5.52 -8.40 -8.31
N GLN A 110 -4.89 -7.73 -7.35
CA GLN A 110 -4.41 -8.31 -6.11
C GLN A 110 -5.21 -7.79 -4.93
N GLU A 111 -5.35 -8.62 -3.90
CA GLU A 111 -5.82 -8.17 -2.60
C GLU A 111 -4.81 -7.21 -1.97
N LEU A 112 -5.28 -6.07 -1.47
CA LEU A 112 -4.53 -5.17 -0.61
C LEU A 112 -4.82 -5.49 0.86
N HIS A 113 -3.78 -5.89 1.57
CA HIS A 113 -3.78 -6.21 2.99
C HIS A 113 -3.32 -4.96 3.75
N THR A 114 -4.18 -4.47 4.64
CA THR A 114 -3.97 -3.23 5.40
C THR A 114 -4.64 -3.33 6.77
N ALA A 115 -4.12 -2.58 7.75
CA ALA A 115 -4.79 -2.34 9.03
C ALA A 115 -5.59 -1.02 9.03
N ASP A 116 -5.36 -0.15 8.06
CA ASP A 116 -5.88 1.21 8.05
C ASP A 116 -7.14 1.33 7.21
N ASN A 117 -7.99 2.29 7.58
CA ASN A 117 -9.25 2.56 6.91
C ASN A 117 -9.11 3.50 5.70
N ASP A 118 -7.90 3.95 5.39
CA ASP A 118 -7.64 4.94 4.34
C ASP A 118 -8.03 4.44 2.95
N PHE A 119 -8.01 3.13 2.73
CA PHE A 119 -8.32 2.51 1.44
C PHE A 119 -9.79 2.12 1.27
N ASP A 120 -10.62 2.18 2.33
CA ASP A 120 -11.96 1.56 2.37
C ASP A 120 -12.87 1.94 1.20
N HIS A 121 -12.88 3.23 0.85
CA HIS A 121 -13.71 3.77 -0.22
C HIS A 121 -13.36 3.18 -1.59
N LEU A 122 -12.12 2.71 -1.80
CA LEU A 122 -11.66 2.16 -3.07
C LEU A 122 -12.26 0.79 -3.39
N SER A 123 -12.94 0.14 -2.45
CA SER A 123 -13.70 -1.09 -2.72
C SER A 123 -14.75 -0.88 -3.83
N ALA A 124 -15.29 0.33 -3.93
CA ALA A 124 -16.23 0.71 -4.99
C ALA A 124 -15.59 0.85 -6.38
N LEU A 125 -14.25 0.93 -6.47
CA LEU A 125 -13.49 0.79 -7.72
C LEU A 125 -13.10 -0.67 -8.03
N GLY A 126 -13.48 -1.62 -7.18
CA GLY A 126 -13.11 -3.04 -7.31
C GLY A 126 -11.84 -3.44 -6.55
N LEU A 127 -11.25 -2.54 -5.76
CA LEU A 127 -10.09 -2.90 -4.94
C LEU A 127 -10.51 -3.92 -3.87
N ARG A 128 -9.89 -5.11 -3.88
CA ARG A 128 -10.14 -6.13 -2.86
C ARG A 128 -9.32 -5.82 -1.61
N LEU A 129 -9.99 -5.43 -0.54
CA LEU A 129 -9.36 -5.14 0.75
C LEU A 129 -9.46 -6.35 1.69
N VAL A 130 -8.35 -6.66 2.34
CA VAL A 130 -8.30 -7.61 3.45
C VAL A 130 -7.83 -6.85 4.69
N LYS A 131 -8.71 -6.75 5.68
CA LYS A 131 -8.40 -6.13 6.97
C LYS A 131 -7.65 -7.12 7.82
N THR A 132 -6.40 -6.81 8.10
CA THR A 132 -5.53 -7.68 8.89
C THR A 132 -5.23 -7.00 10.22
N GLY A 133 -5.81 -7.52 11.31
CA GLY A 133 -5.46 -7.11 12.67
C GLY A 133 -4.24 -7.88 13.13
N ILE A 134 -3.11 -7.20 13.31
CA ILE A 134 -1.86 -7.78 13.82
C ILE A 134 -1.30 -6.93 14.97
#